data_AF-A0A8C5SPS6-F1
#
_entry.id   AF-A0A8C5SPS6-F1
#
_cell.length_a   1.000
_cell.length_b   1.000
_cell.length_c   1.000
_cell.angle_alpha   90.00
_cell.angle_beta   90.00
_cell.angle_gamma   90.00
#
_symmetry.space_group_name_H-M   'P 1'
#
loop_
_entity.id
_entity.type
_entity.pdbx_description
1 polymer ?
#
loop_
_entity_poly.entity_id
_entity_poly.type
_entity_poly.pdbx_seq_one_letter_code
_entity_poly.pdbx_strand_id
1 'polypeptide(L)'
;MPLAQAVAIVQKHCRIIKNIQVLYSEQSPLSHDLILNLTQDGIKLLFDAFNQRLKVIEVYDLTKVKLKYCGVHFNSQAIPPTIEQIDQSFGATHPGGEFWAFKKLQILLGRSYPEEPIAILD
;
A
#
# COMPACT_ATOMS: atom_id res chain seq x y z
N MET A 1 10.37 7.49 -5.90
CA MET A 1 11.07 8.06 -4.71
C MET A 1 12.19 7.10 -4.27
N PRO A 2 13.44 7.56 -4.08
CA PRO A 2 14.53 6.73 -3.52
C PRO A 2 14.37 6.47 -2.00
N LEU A 3 14.92 5.36 -1.50
CA LEU A 3 14.89 4.99 -0.08
C LEU A 3 15.46 6.08 0.83
N ALA A 4 16.62 6.64 0.50
CA ALA A 4 17.26 7.68 1.30
C ALA A 4 16.35 8.92 1.46
N GLN A 5 15.61 9.29 0.41
CA GLN A 5 14.64 10.38 0.48
C GLN A 5 13.48 10.04 1.41
N ALA A 6 12.96 8.81 1.36
CA ALA A 6 11.90 8.36 2.25
C ALA A 6 12.35 8.36 3.73
N VAL A 7 13.57 7.88 4.00
CA VAL A 7 14.18 7.91 5.34
C VAL A 7 14.32 9.36 5.84
N ALA A 8 14.79 10.27 4.99
CA ALA A 8 14.90 11.68 5.35
C ALA A 8 13.53 12.32 5.66
N ILE A 9 12.49 11.98 4.89
CA ILE A 9 11.11 12.46 5.14
C ILE A 9 10.61 11.95 6.50
N VAL A 10 10.81 10.66 6.78
CA VAL A 10 10.47 10.03 8.05
C VAL A 10 11.18 10.71 9.21
N GLN A 11 12.49 10.91 9.11
CA GLN A 11 13.29 11.56 10.14
C GLN A 11 12.84 12.99 10.39
N LYS A 12 12.53 13.75 9.34
CA LYS A 12 12.01 15.12 9.43
C LYS A 12 10.67 15.18 10.17
N HIS A 13 9.85 14.12 10.09
CA HIS A 13 8.53 14.04 10.72
C HIS A 13 8.48 13.07 11.91
N CYS A 14 9.60 12.83 12.59
CA CYS A 14 9.72 11.87 13.70
C CYS A 14 8.80 12.15 14.90
N ARG A 15 8.25 13.36 15.01
CA ARG A 15 7.23 13.70 16.03
C ARG A 15 5.88 13.06 15.75
N ILE A 16 5.58 12.80 14.48
CA ILE A 16 4.30 12.27 13.99
C ILE A 16 4.45 10.79 13.64
N ILE A 17 5.43 10.47 12.80
CA ILE A 17 5.68 9.09 12.34
C ILE A 17 6.60 8.42 13.36
N LYS A 18 6.07 7.43 14.09
CA LYS A 18 6.75 6.71 15.17
C LYS A 18 6.70 5.20 14.98
N ASN A 19 7.55 4.47 15.70
CA ASN A 19 7.60 3.00 15.73
C ASN A 19 7.73 2.38 14.33
N ILE A 20 8.76 2.80 13.62
CA ILE A 20 9.05 2.31 12.27
C ILE A 20 9.99 1.11 12.39
N GLN A 21 9.63 0.02 11.72
CA GLN A 21 10.48 -1.15 11.59
C GLN A 21 11.10 -1.16 10.20
N VAL A 22 12.37 -1.53 10.12
CA VAL A 22 13.08 -1.73 8.85
C VAL A 22 13.28 -3.23 8.70
N LEU A 23 12.70 -3.83 7.67
CA LEU A 23 12.87 -5.25 7.39
C LEU A 23 13.76 -5.39 6.15
N TYR A 24 14.78 -6.22 6.29
CA TYR A 24 15.76 -6.54 5.26
C TYR A 24 16.38 -7.90 5.57
N SER A 25 17.03 -8.51 4.57
CA SER A 25 17.79 -9.74 4.75
C SER A 25 19.24 -9.41 5.09
N GLU A 26 19.72 -9.86 6.24
CA GLU A 26 21.13 -9.67 6.63
C GLU A 26 22.06 -10.58 5.84
N GLN A 27 21.64 -11.83 5.60
CA GLN A 27 22.45 -12.83 4.91
C GLN A 27 22.48 -12.60 3.39
N SER A 28 21.43 -11.98 2.84
CA SER A 28 21.33 -11.69 1.41
C SER A 28 20.60 -10.36 1.15
N PRO A 29 21.25 -9.20 1.32
CA PRO A 29 20.59 -7.89 1.29
C PRO A 29 19.85 -7.52 -0.01
N LEU A 30 20.23 -8.15 -1.13
CA LEU A 30 19.64 -7.89 -2.45
C LEU A 30 18.63 -8.97 -2.88
N SER A 31 18.40 -10.01 -2.08
CA SER A 31 17.46 -11.10 -2.43
C SER A 31 15.99 -10.72 -2.16
N HIS A 32 15.77 -9.75 -1.28
CA HIS A 32 14.46 -9.33 -0.84
C HIS A 32 14.37 -7.81 -0.81
N ASP A 33 13.16 -7.29 -1.03
CA ASP A 33 12.91 -5.87 -0.94
C ASP A 33 13.16 -5.31 0.46
N LEU A 34 13.55 -4.04 0.50
CA LEU A 34 13.65 -3.30 1.75
C LEU A 34 12.28 -2.77 2.13
N ILE A 35 11.85 -3.04 3.37
CA ILE A 35 10.52 -2.65 3.83
C ILE A 35 10.66 -1.66 4.98
N LEU A 36 10.05 -0.48 4.83
CA LEU A 36 9.78 0.41 5.97
C LEU A 36 8.34 0.17 6.42
N ASN A 37 8.17 -0.41 7.59
CA ASN A 37 6.86 -0.70 8.18
C ASN A 37 6.51 0.37 9.23
N LEU A 38 5.56 1.24 8.89
CA LEU A 38 5.05 2.30 9.75
C LEU A 38 3.91 1.72 10.61
N THR A 39 4.30 1.04 11.69
CA THR A 39 3.39 0.14 12.44
C THR A 39 2.16 0.83 13.04
N GLN A 40 2.30 2.12 13.38
CA GLN A 40 1.23 2.94 13.96
C GLN A 40 0.28 3.51 12.90
N ASP A 41 0.73 3.60 11.66
CA ASP A 41 -0.02 4.19 10.55
C ASP A 41 -0.72 3.13 9.69
N GLY A 42 -0.36 1.84 9.84
CA GLY A 42 -0.95 0.78 9.05
C GLY A 42 -0.41 0.69 7.62
N ILE A 43 0.81 1.20 7.39
CA ILE A 43 1.42 1.36 6.06
C ILE A 43 2.77 0.65 5.99
N LYS A 44 3.05 -0.04 4.88
CA LYS A 44 4.40 -0.48 4.51
C LYS A 44 4.83 0.19 3.21
N LEU A 45 6.08 0.62 3.17
CA LEU A 45 6.74 1.12 1.98
C LEU A 45 7.76 0.07 1.54
N LEU A 46 7.55 -0.55 0.39
CA LEU A 46 8.47 -1.54 -0.16
C LEU A 46 9.35 -0.86 -1.22
N PHE A 47 10.66 -1.03 -1.06
CA PHE A 47 11.67 -0.53 -1.96
C PHE A 47 12.35 -1.70 -2.64
N ASP A 48 12.44 -1.62 -3.96
CA ASP A 48 13.14 -2.61 -4.78
C ASP A 48 14.55 -2.85 -4.25
N ALA A 49 14.94 -4.12 -4.13
CA ALA A 49 16.21 -4.51 -3.51
C ALA A 49 17.44 -3.91 -4.23
N PHE A 50 17.40 -3.85 -5.56
CA PHE A 50 18.53 -3.42 -6.38
C PHE A 50 18.53 -1.90 -6.61
N ASN A 51 17.39 -1.36 -7.04
CA ASN A 51 17.27 0.04 -7.41
C ASN A 51 17.01 0.95 -6.21
N GLN A 52 16.63 0.38 -5.06
CA GLN A 52 16.25 1.11 -3.84
C GLN A 52 15.21 2.20 -4.10
N ARG A 53 14.30 1.93 -5.03
CA ARG A 53 13.19 2.81 -5.39
C ARG A 53 11.90 2.25 -4.81
N LEU A 54 11.08 3.13 -4.27
CA LEU A 54 9.74 2.79 -3.82
C LEU A 54 8.98 2.15 -4.99
N LYS A 55 8.56 0.91 -4.79
CA LYS A 55 7.77 0.16 -5.77
C LYS A 55 6.32 -0.03 -5.33
N VAL A 56 6.09 -0.16 -4.02
CA VAL A 56 4.76 -0.42 -3.46
C VAL A 56 4.57 0.42 -2.20
N ILE A 57 3.37 1.00 -2.08
CA ILE A 57 2.85 1.56 -0.83
C ILE A 57 1.71 0.65 -0.42
N GLU A 58 1.94 -0.21 0.55
CA GLU A 58 0.92 -1.12 1.06
C GLU A 58 0.20 -0.51 2.26
N VAL A 59 -1.12 -0.57 2.30
CA VAL A 59 -1.96 -0.13 3.41
C VAL A 59 -2.67 -1.36 3.95
N TYR A 60 -2.20 -1.86 5.09
CA TYR A 60 -2.72 -3.11 5.66
C TYR A 60 -3.72 -2.89 6.79
N ASP A 61 -3.84 -1.65 7.30
CA ASP A 61 -4.80 -1.29 8.33
C ASP A 61 -5.47 0.05 8.01
N LEU A 62 -6.64 -0.03 7.36
CA LEU A 62 -7.42 1.13 6.95
C LEU A 62 -7.98 1.94 8.14
N THR A 63 -8.04 1.34 9.34
CA THR A 63 -8.54 2.03 10.53
C THR A 63 -7.54 3.07 11.08
N LYS A 64 -6.25 2.93 10.73
CA LYS A 64 -5.15 3.76 11.23
C LYS A 64 -4.73 4.88 10.27
N VAL A 65 -5.23 4.87 9.04
CA VAL A 65 -4.82 5.82 8.00
C VAL A 65 -6.00 6.68 7.54
N LYS A 66 -5.74 7.95 7.20
CA LYS A 66 -6.68 8.80 6.47
C LYS A 66 -6.19 8.98 5.05
N LEU A 67 -6.99 8.58 4.07
CA LEU A 67 -6.65 8.65 2.66
C LEU A 67 -7.56 9.64 1.94
N LYS A 68 -6.94 10.47 1.09
CA LYS A 68 -7.64 11.40 0.22
C LYS A 68 -7.00 11.41 -1.16
N TYR A 69 -7.83 11.60 -2.19
CA TYR A 69 -7.41 11.74 -3.57
C TYR A 69 -8.14 12.95 -4.19
N CYS A 70 -7.39 13.83 -4.88
CA CYS A 70 -7.93 15.09 -5.42
C CYS A 70 -8.77 15.92 -4.43
N GLY A 71 -8.41 15.88 -3.13
CA GLY A 71 -9.12 16.59 -2.06
C GLY A 71 -10.30 15.85 -1.45
N VAL A 72 -10.75 14.74 -2.03
CA VAL A 72 -11.87 13.92 -1.54
C VAL A 72 -11.33 12.80 -0.66
N HIS A 73 -11.89 12.64 0.54
CA HIS A 73 -11.56 11.53 1.43
C HIS A 73 -12.33 10.29 1.02
N PHE A 74 -11.63 9.16 0.88
CA PHE A 74 -12.24 7.85 0.62
C PHE A 74 -11.97 6.84 1.74
N ASN A 75 -11.17 7.21 2.73
CA ASN A 75 -10.97 6.42 3.94
C ASN A 75 -10.63 7.34 5.11
N SER A 76 -11.44 7.31 6.17
CA SER A 76 -11.17 7.99 7.43
C SER A 76 -12.02 7.39 8.56
N GLN A 77 -11.77 7.79 9.81
CA GLN A 77 -12.61 7.37 10.95
C GLN A 77 -14.10 7.70 10.78
N ALA A 78 -14.44 8.76 10.04
CA ALA A 78 -15.83 9.15 9.78
C ALA A 78 -16.37 8.61 8.46
N ILE A 79 -15.49 8.10 7.58
CA ILE A 79 -15.83 7.68 6.22
C ILE A 79 -15.22 6.30 5.99
N PRO A 80 -15.99 5.22 6.14
CA PRO A 80 -15.49 3.89 5.84
C PRO A 80 -15.16 3.78 4.35
N PRO A 81 -14.15 2.99 3.98
CA PRO A 81 -13.78 2.81 2.58
C PRO A 81 -14.86 1.99 1.87
N THR A 82 -15.59 2.61 0.95
CA THR A 82 -16.58 1.92 0.10
C THR A 82 -16.08 1.81 -1.34
N ILE A 83 -16.61 0.82 -2.05
CA ILE A 83 -16.27 0.56 -3.45
C ILE A 83 -16.62 1.77 -4.31
N GLU A 84 -17.79 2.36 -4.08
CA GLU A 84 -18.29 3.51 -4.82
C GLU A 84 -17.37 4.72 -4.66
N GLN A 85 -16.85 4.96 -3.45
CA GLN A 85 -15.94 6.07 -3.19
C GLN A 85 -14.56 5.85 -3.82
N ILE A 86 -14.09 4.60 -3.87
CA ILE A 86 -12.86 4.23 -4.56
C ILE A 86 -13.04 4.39 -6.07
N ASP A 87 -14.15 3.94 -6.64
CA ASP A 87 -14.46 4.09 -8.06
C ASP A 87 -14.67 5.55 -8.46
N GLN A 88 -15.27 6.36 -7.59
CA GLN A 88 -15.39 7.80 -7.81
C GLN A 88 -14.03 8.49 -7.76
N SER A 89 -13.14 8.06 -6.86
CA SER A 89 -11.80 8.65 -6.71
C SER A 89 -10.85 8.23 -7.83
N PHE A 90 -10.93 6.98 -8.29
CA PHE A 90 -9.95 6.36 -9.19
C PHE A 90 -10.53 5.85 -10.52
N GLY A 91 -11.80 6.14 -10.83
CA GLY A 91 -12.54 5.66 -12.01
C GLY A 91 -13.13 4.26 -11.85
N ALA A 92 -14.27 4.00 -12.51
CA ALA A 92 -14.94 2.70 -12.50
C ALA A 92 -14.13 1.61 -13.23
N THR A 93 -14.22 0.38 -12.74
CA THR A 93 -13.75 -0.82 -13.43
C THR A 93 -14.95 -1.76 -13.63
N HIS A 94 -15.45 -1.92 -14.86
CA HIS A 94 -16.57 -2.84 -15.15
C HIS A 94 -16.29 -3.76 -16.35
N PRO A 95 -16.92 -4.97 -16.37
CA PRO A 95 -17.95 -5.45 -15.44
C PRO A 95 -17.52 -6.66 -14.58
N GLY A 96 -17.78 -6.64 -13.27
CA GLY A 96 -17.87 -7.88 -12.48
C GLY A 96 -17.57 -7.81 -10.99
N GLY A 97 -18.35 -7.09 -10.18
CA GLY A 97 -18.52 -7.40 -8.75
C GLY A 97 -17.43 -6.99 -7.74
N GLU A 98 -17.82 -7.02 -6.46
CA GLU A 98 -17.10 -6.60 -5.25
C GLU A 98 -15.66 -7.13 -5.14
N PHE A 99 -15.40 -8.27 -5.76
CA PHE A 99 -14.09 -8.90 -5.87
C PHE A 99 -13.03 -7.96 -6.48
N TRP A 100 -13.40 -7.13 -7.46
CA TRP A 100 -12.43 -6.29 -8.17
C TRP A 100 -12.06 -4.99 -7.47
N ALA A 101 -12.94 -4.46 -6.63
CA ALA A 101 -12.64 -3.27 -5.84
C ALA A 101 -11.58 -3.57 -4.77
N PHE A 102 -11.74 -4.71 -4.08
CA PHE A 102 -10.70 -5.24 -3.18
C PHE A 102 -9.43 -5.60 -3.93
N LYS A 103 -9.53 -6.16 -5.15
CA LYS A 103 -8.40 -6.45 -6.03
C LYS A 103 -7.66 -5.18 -6.49
N LYS A 104 -8.36 -4.07 -6.77
CA LYS A 104 -7.77 -2.78 -7.14
C LYS A 104 -7.05 -2.13 -5.96
N LEU A 105 -7.62 -2.21 -4.76
CA LEU A 105 -6.91 -1.79 -3.55
C LEU A 105 -5.67 -2.69 -3.35
N GLN A 106 -5.79 -4.01 -3.43
CA GLN A 106 -4.64 -4.93 -3.27
C GLN A 106 -3.54 -4.74 -4.33
N ILE A 107 -3.90 -4.43 -5.59
CA ILE A 107 -2.93 -4.12 -6.66
C ILE A 107 -2.27 -2.76 -6.43
N LEU A 108 -3.04 -1.71 -6.09
CA LEU A 108 -2.49 -0.40 -5.71
C LEU A 108 -1.60 -0.48 -4.47
N LEU A 109 -1.89 -1.43 -3.59
CA LEU A 109 -1.15 -1.73 -2.37
C LEU A 109 -0.09 -2.83 -2.55
N GLY A 110 0.16 -3.27 -3.80
CA GLY A 110 1.23 -4.19 -4.21
C GLY A 110 1.24 -5.58 -3.56
N ARG A 111 0.07 -6.12 -3.22
CA ARG A 111 -0.10 -7.54 -2.90
C ARG A 111 -0.10 -8.33 -4.23
N SER A 112 0.83 -9.27 -4.39
CA SER A 112 0.75 -10.30 -5.45
C SER A 112 -0.20 -11.41 -5.00
N TYR A 113 -1.10 -11.85 -5.88
CA TYR A 113 -1.89 -13.05 -5.64
C TYR A 113 -1.00 -14.30 -5.83
N PRO A 114 -1.21 -15.38 -5.06
CA PRO A 114 -0.89 -16.71 -5.56
C PRO A 114 -1.82 -16.98 -6.75
N GLU A 115 -1.27 -17.39 -7.89
CA GLU A 115 -2.01 -17.86 -9.06
C GLU A 115 -3.01 -18.94 -8.61
N GLU A 116 -4.32 -18.64 -8.65
CA GLU A 116 -5.35 -19.68 -8.62
C GLU A 116 -6.06 -19.73 -9.98
N PRO A 117 -6.37 -20.95 -10.45
CA PRO A 117 -6.64 -21.22 -11.84
C PRO A 117 -7.96 -20.59 -12.28
N ILE A 118 -7.95 -20.12 -13.53
CA ILE A 118 -9.14 -19.72 -14.26
C ILE A 118 -10.08 -20.92 -14.25
N ALA A 119 -11.19 -20.83 -13.51
CA ALA A 119 -12.33 -21.69 -13.74
C ALA A 119 -12.84 -21.35 -15.15
N ILE A 120 -12.48 -22.19 -16.13
CA ILE A 120 -13.20 -22.29 -17.39
C ILE A 120 -14.57 -22.84 -16.98
N LEU A 121 -15.58 -21.99 -17.02
CA LEU A 121 -16.97 -22.42 -17.01
C LEU A 121 -17.29 -22.88 -18.44
N ASP A 122 -17.80 -24.10 -18.56
CA ASP A 122 -18.24 -24.76 -19.79
C ASP A 122 -19.23 -23.90 -20.63
#